data_AF-A0A9D8JD88-F1
#
_entry.id   AF-A0A9D8JD88-F1
#
_cell.length_a   1.000
_cell.length_b   1.000
_cell.length_c   1.000
_cell.angle_alpha   90.00
_cell.angle_beta   90.00
_cell.angle_gamma   90.00
#
_symmetry.space_group_name_H-M   'P 1'
#
loop_
_entity.id
_entity.type
_entity.pdbx_description
1 polymer ?
#
loop_
_entity_poly.entity_id
_entity_poly.type
_entity_poly.pdbx_seq_one_letter_code
_entity_poly.pdbx_strand_id
1 'polypeptide(L)'
;MLLPWSKKPLILGLGLALTLGCGRSRREIDTTMPPTVATPVLSLAPPLSFEIADPECQNGSGLATLTATEVRSWQGQVPVATTVSLTKTISTDTLGDEAIGLTTYGDGYQRSCDFRRGRGLRCQDASGRELMWRETSSGKSLKICRDAYAYPRLSHEAVALTSLYHLQTARSLYAAVSGPDSPLPAPLRLSVLPTFATDLAHYPIKSDDGTREGLVRTFVTDNLAYFPDAQMLAVFPIRESEANLLRGYYWESAFVLAHEYAHHIDLTRHASAMAALGLRWNPMLHSYVTDRTSARLTTTATTTRQPARLAGAMAEAFADLIGFYTAGAREDAVSGLPYIGRDRVVTQDQFRGGSPKTLTPERLDTLLGGGKLGDDLIDFGDIHAGGAVLAHALDQIFLQLTGTSSASRSPEEIKQHYQLALRFMDTYTALATASRSADRELSPGELLAPLGLAITQIGNDYLSSETGQATADPAKVKKVICEIMKDRVPALTTPPFAEDNRC
;
A
#
# COMPACT_ATOMS: atom_id res chain seq x y z
N MET A 1 -7.85 10.28 -70.37
CA MET A 1 -8.13 11.57 -69.73
C MET A 1 -8.53 11.28 -68.29
N LEU A 2 -7.67 11.67 -67.34
CA LEU A 2 -7.86 11.73 -65.87
C LEU A 2 -8.11 10.43 -65.07
N LEU A 3 -7.05 9.95 -64.40
CA LEU A 3 -7.11 9.49 -62.99
C LEU A 3 -7.27 10.75 -62.09
N PRO A 4 -7.56 10.73 -60.75
CA PRO A 4 -7.35 9.63 -59.77
C PRO A 4 -8.35 9.64 -58.55
N TRP A 5 -7.98 8.91 -57.46
CA TRP A 5 -8.26 9.14 -56.02
C TRP A 5 -9.04 8.08 -55.18
N SER A 6 -8.21 7.36 -54.42
CA SER A 6 -8.32 6.79 -53.07
C SER A 6 -9.68 6.78 -52.35
N LYS A 7 -10.08 5.58 -51.93
CA LYS A 7 -11.02 5.38 -50.81
C LYS A 7 -10.25 5.36 -49.48
N LYS A 8 -10.43 6.42 -48.68
CA LYS A 8 -10.58 6.38 -47.21
C LYS A 8 -11.66 7.41 -46.87
N PRO A 9 -12.59 7.08 -45.98
CA PRO A 9 -12.60 7.74 -44.65
C PRO A 9 -13.06 6.71 -43.57
N LEU A 10 -13.05 6.90 -42.26
CA LEU A 10 -12.65 7.93 -41.32
C LEU A 10 -12.41 7.12 -40.02
N ILE A 11 -11.23 7.16 -39.41
CA ILE A 11 -11.02 6.66 -38.04
C ILE A 11 -10.90 7.90 -37.16
N LEU A 12 -11.99 8.22 -36.46
CA LEU A 12 -12.13 9.18 -35.37
C LEU A 12 -13.36 8.67 -34.60
N GLY A 13 -13.38 8.47 -33.28
CA GLY A 13 -12.47 8.80 -32.21
C GLY A 13 -13.26 8.65 -30.90
N LEU A 14 -12.55 8.78 -29.78
CA LEU A 14 -13.04 8.82 -28.39
C LEU A 14 -13.41 7.49 -27.71
N GLY A 15 -12.46 6.99 -26.93
CA GLY A 15 -12.69 6.20 -25.74
C GLY A 15 -11.65 6.54 -24.69
N LEU A 16 -11.90 7.60 -23.92
CA LEU A 16 -11.14 8.04 -22.75
C LEU A 16 -10.83 6.85 -21.82
N ALA A 17 -9.55 6.47 -21.70
CA ALA A 17 -9.09 5.59 -20.64
C ALA A 17 -8.87 6.44 -19.38
N LEU A 18 -9.80 6.33 -18.42
CA LEU A 18 -9.66 6.86 -17.08
C LEU A 18 -8.76 5.91 -16.28
N THR A 19 -7.61 6.42 -15.85
CA THR A 19 -6.76 5.83 -14.81
C THR A 19 -7.53 5.89 -13.49
N LEU A 20 -8.17 4.78 -13.14
CA LEU A 20 -8.50 4.42 -11.77
C LEU A 20 -7.68 3.17 -11.47
N GLY A 21 -7.05 3.13 -10.30
CA GLY A 21 -6.28 1.98 -9.82
C GLY A 21 -7.00 0.65 -10.02
N CYS A 22 -6.20 -0.37 -10.29
CA CYS A 22 -6.53 -1.79 -10.37
C CYS A 22 -7.46 -2.23 -11.53
N GLY A 23 -6.92 -2.33 -12.77
CA GLY A 23 -7.40 -3.31 -13.78
C GLY A 23 -7.45 -2.88 -15.27
N ARG A 24 -6.55 -3.49 -16.08
CA ARG A 24 -6.44 -3.67 -17.58
C ARG A 24 -6.44 -2.43 -18.51
N SER A 25 -5.64 -2.37 -19.60
CA SER A 25 -5.42 -3.35 -20.70
C SER A 25 -3.96 -3.53 -21.19
N ARG A 26 -3.64 -4.69 -21.79
CA ARG A 26 -2.29 -5.18 -22.17
C ARG A 26 -1.96 -4.98 -23.66
N ARG A 27 -0.66 -4.82 -23.98
CA ARG A 27 0.01 -5.39 -25.17
C ARG A 27 1.33 -6.04 -24.75
N GLU A 28 1.69 -7.13 -25.42
CA GLU A 28 2.67 -8.14 -25.02
C GLU A 28 3.99 -7.97 -25.79
N ILE A 29 5.15 -8.10 -25.11
CA ILE A 29 6.47 -8.35 -25.73
C ILE A 29 7.23 -9.37 -24.85
N ASP A 30 7.83 -10.33 -25.54
CA ASP A 30 8.58 -11.51 -25.10
C ASP A 30 9.94 -11.18 -24.45
N THR A 31 10.41 -12.03 -23.52
CA THR A 31 11.75 -11.94 -22.91
C THR A 31 12.36 -13.33 -22.72
N THR A 32 13.42 -13.63 -23.47
CA THR A 32 14.41 -14.65 -23.10
C THR A 32 15.58 -13.98 -22.36
N MET A 33 15.84 -14.37 -21.11
CA MET A 33 17.16 -14.25 -20.48
C MET A 33 17.39 -15.40 -19.46
N PRO A 34 18.65 -15.84 -19.28
CA PRO A 34 19.02 -17.04 -18.52
C PRO A 34 19.18 -16.77 -17.01
N PRO A 35 19.23 -17.83 -16.16
CA PRO A 35 19.31 -17.68 -14.70
C PRO A 35 20.75 -17.38 -14.25
N THR A 36 20.91 -16.53 -13.24
CA THR A 36 22.16 -16.44 -12.47
C THR A 36 21.92 -16.39 -10.96
N VAL A 37 22.67 -17.29 -10.30
CA VAL A 37 23.24 -17.27 -8.94
C VAL A 37 22.29 -17.00 -7.75
N ALA A 38 22.02 -18.08 -7.00
CA ALA A 38 21.43 -18.01 -5.67
C ALA A 38 22.40 -17.36 -4.67
N THR A 39 22.01 -16.21 -4.13
CA THR A 39 22.63 -15.57 -2.97
C THR A 39 22.03 -16.19 -1.70
N PRO A 40 22.81 -16.44 -0.62
CA PRO A 40 22.26 -16.92 0.64
C PRO A 40 21.26 -15.91 1.21
N VAL A 41 19.99 -16.32 1.29
CA VAL A 41 18.89 -15.55 1.89
C VAL A 41 19.07 -15.59 3.40
N LEU A 42 19.32 -14.43 4.01
CA LEU A 42 19.10 -14.22 5.42
C LEU A 42 17.60 -14.29 5.68
N SER A 43 17.16 -15.44 6.16
CA SER A 43 15.86 -15.61 6.78
C SER A 43 15.85 -14.76 8.05
N LEU A 44 15.16 -13.63 8.04
CA LEU A 44 14.56 -13.10 9.27
C LEU A 44 13.79 -14.28 9.83
N ALA A 45 14.29 -14.87 10.93
CA ALA A 45 13.75 -16.14 11.43
C ALA A 45 12.22 -16.06 11.42
N PRO A 46 11.52 -16.96 10.71
CA PRO A 46 10.07 -16.96 10.67
C PRO A 46 9.56 -16.89 12.11
N PRO A 47 8.46 -16.18 12.39
CA PRO A 47 8.00 -16.08 13.76
C PRO A 47 7.84 -17.50 14.32
N LEU A 48 8.47 -17.75 15.46
CA LEU A 48 8.62 -19.07 16.07
C LEU A 48 7.31 -19.63 16.63
N SER A 49 6.13 -19.16 16.23
CA SER A 49 4.83 -19.79 16.57
C SER A 49 3.66 -19.07 15.93
N PHE A 50 2.77 -19.83 15.29
CA PHE A 50 1.35 -19.52 15.13
C PHE A 50 0.59 -20.82 15.35
N GLU A 51 -0.47 -20.80 16.14
CA GLU A 51 -1.24 -22.01 16.40
C GLU A 51 -2.33 -22.15 15.37
N ILE A 52 -2.47 -23.34 14.83
CA ILE A 52 -3.45 -23.61 13.80
C ILE A 52 -4.15 -24.94 14.10
N ALA A 53 -5.42 -25.02 13.71
CA ALA A 53 -6.29 -26.16 13.91
C ALA A 53 -6.36 -27.17 12.79
N ASP A 54 -6.78 -28.38 13.17
CA ASP A 54 -6.96 -29.56 12.33
C ASP A 54 -8.19 -30.40 12.83
N PRO A 55 -8.84 -31.40 12.16
CA PRO A 55 -10.20 -31.28 11.67
C PRO A 55 -11.19 -32.37 12.06
N GLU A 56 -12.40 -31.93 12.30
CA GLU A 56 -13.56 -32.56 11.68
C GLU A 56 -14.66 -31.50 11.42
N CYS A 57 -14.35 -30.20 11.54
CA CYS A 57 -15.24 -29.27 12.24
C CYS A 57 -16.05 -28.24 11.41
N GLN A 58 -15.98 -28.19 10.08
CA GLN A 58 -16.96 -27.36 9.36
C GLN A 58 -18.39 -27.88 9.64
N ASN A 59 -18.56 -29.20 9.88
CA ASN A 59 -19.80 -29.85 10.31
C ASN A 59 -19.65 -31.04 11.32
N GLY A 60 -18.44 -31.44 11.74
CA GLY A 60 -18.18 -32.60 12.62
C GLY A 60 -17.48 -32.26 13.94
N SER A 61 -17.29 -33.25 14.81
CA SER A 61 -16.90 -33.08 16.22
C SER A 61 -15.43 -33.37 16.56
N GLY A 62 -14.63 -33.86 15.62
CA GLY A 62 -13.25 -34.24 15.88
C GLY A 62 -12.23 -33.09 15.88
N LEU A 63 -11.15 -33.40 16.58
CA LEU A 63 -10.01 -32.56 16.87
C LEU A 63 -8.81 -33.08 16.08
N ALA A 64 -7.99 -32.18 15.57
CA ALA A 64 -6.60 -32.51 15.33
C ALA A 64 -5.68 -31.32 15.58
N THR A 65 -4.39 -31.64 15.58
CA THR A 65 -3.30 -30.75 15.93
C THR A 65 -2.56 -30.37 14.65
N LEU A 66 -2.38 -29.08 14.35
CA LEU A 66 -1.47 -28.66 13.28
C LEU A 66 -0.05 -28.48 13.85
N THR A 67 0.91 -29.26 13.38
CA THR A 67 2.32 -29.16 13.77
C THR A 67 3.20 -28.50 12.71
N ALA A 68 2.78 -28.53 11.44
CA ALA A 68 3.43 -27.80 10.36
C ALA A 68 2.45 -27.44 9.23
N THR A 69 2.77 -26.41 8.43
CA THR A 69 1.99 -26.07 7.23
C THR A 69 2.88 -25.56 6.09
N GLU A 70 2.37 -25.60 4.86
CA GLU A 70 3.04 -25.00 3.69
C GLU A 70 2.57 -23.55 3.55
N VAL A 71 3.51 -22.60 3.64
CA VAL A 71 3.29 -21.21 3.26
C VAL A 71 3.97 -20.94 1.92
N ARG A 72 3.36 -20.10 1.10
CA ARG A 72 3.91 -19.70 -0.20
C ARG A 72 4.44 -18.28 -0.13
N SER A 73 5.69 -18.11 -0.55
CA SER A 73 6.32 -16.79 -0.65
C SER A 73 6.63 -16.48 -2.10
N TRP A 74 6.17 -15.35 -2.59
CA TRP A 74 6.52 -14.85 -3.91
C TRP A 74 8.01 -14.48 -3.99
N GLN A 75 8.72 -15.01 -4.98
CA GLN A 75 10.14 -14.74 -5.21
C GLN A 75 10.43 -14.53 -6.70
N GLY A 76 10.29 -13.29 -7.16
CA GLY A 76 10.85 -12.75 -8.39
C GLY A 76 10.13 -13.12 -9.68
N GLN A 77 9.61 -14.34 -9.78
CA GLN A 77 8.82 -14.86 -10.91
C GLN A 77 8.00 -16.10 -10.54
N VAL A 78 8.31 -16.77 -9.42
CA VAL A 78 7.65 -18.00 -8.99
C VAL A 78 7.29 -17.93 -7.50
N PRO A 79 6.16 -18.51 -7.08
CA PRO A 79 5.90 -18.73 -5.67
C PRO A 79 6.75 -19.91 -5.20
N VAL A 80 7.46 -19.73 -4.09
CA VAL A 80 8.24 -20.78 -3.42
C VAL A 80 7.45 -21.27 -2.21
N ALA A 81 7.17 -22.56 -2.18
CA ALA A 81 6.57 -23.22 -1.03
C ALA A 81 7.64 -23.44 0.05
N THR A 82 7.33 -23.11 1.29
CA THR A 82 8.18 -23.36 2.46
C THR A 82 7.33 -24.00 3.54
N THR A 83 7.80 -25.13 4.09
CA THR A 83 7.18 -25.73 5.26
C THR A 83 7.59 -24.93 6.49
N VAL A 84 6.61 -24.40 7.20
CA VAL A 84 6.80 -23.72 8.49
C VAL A 84 6.31 -24.63 9.60
N SER A 85 7.16 -24.82 10.61
CA SER A 85 6.80 -25.54 11.82
C SER A 85 5.96 -24.63 12.72
N LEU A 86 4.93 -25.21 13.32
CA LEU A 86 4.05 -24.54 14.27
C LEU A 86 4.44 -24.99 15.66
N THR A 87 5.04 -24.08 16.40
CA THR A 87 5.84 -24.43 17.58
C THR A 87 5.00 -24.59 18.85
N LYS A 88 3.66 -24.69 18.73
CA LYS A 88 2.76 -24.80 19.88
C LYS A 88 1.66 -25.83 19.64
N THR A 89 1.79 -26.95 20.35
CA THR A 89 0.79 -28.02 20.47
C THR A 89 -0.25 -27.61 21.51
N ILE A 90 -1.54 -27.48 21.16
CA ILE A 90 -2.62 -27.24 22.14
C ILE A 90 -3.68 -28.34 22.08
N SER A 91 -4.08 -28.83 23.26
CA SER A 91 -5.00 -29.94 23.49
C SER A 91 -6.48 -29.61 23.26
N THR A 92 -7.18 -30.53 22.61
CA THR A 92 -8.54 -31.02 22.86
C THR A 92 -9.62 -30.06 23.39
N ASP A 93 -10.02 -29.01 22.66
CA ASP A 93 -11.45 -28.65 22.45
C ASP A 93 -11.66 -27.26 21.84
N THR A 94 -10.67 -26.39 21.78
CA THR A 94 -10.70 -25.17 20.95
C THR A 94 -9.27 -24.67 20.76
N LEU A 95 -8.88 -24.37 19.53
CA LEU A 95 -7.60 -23.73 19.26
C LEU A 95 -7.76 -22.22 19.39
N GLY A 96 -7.24 -21.70 20.49
CA GLY A 96 -7.38 -20.32 20.92
C GLY A 96 -6.16 -19.46 20.58
N ASP A 97 -5.75 -19.40 19.31
CA ASP A 97 -4.95 -18.27 18.83
C ASP A 97 -5.91 -17.20 18.30
N GLU A 98 -5.87 -16.04 18.95
CA GLU A 98 -6.69 -14.87 18.66
C GLU A 98 -6.63 -14.52 17.17
N ALA A 99 -5.49 -14.69 16.50
CA ALA A 99 -5.34 -14.34 15.09
C ALA A 99 -6.21 -15.17 14.14
N ILE A 100 -6.39 -16.48 14.39
CA ILE A 100 -7.27 -17.34 13.57
C ILE A 100 -8.73 -17.12 13.94
N GLY A 101 -9.03 -16.92 15.24
CA GLY A 101 -10.38 -16.53 15.68
C GLY A 101 -10.84 -15.23 15.02
N LEU A 102 -9.90 -14.34 14.73
CA LEU A 102 -10.07 -13.10 13.98
C LEU A 102 -9.91 -13.27 12.45
N THR A 103 -9.90 -14.49 11.91
CA THR A 103 -9.92 -14.70 10.46
C THR A 103 -11.30 -15.14 10.01
N THR A 104 -11.90 -14.43 9.04
CA THR A 104 -13.24 -14.73 8.51
C THR A 104 -13.21 -14.99 7.01
N TYR A 105 -14.19 -15.76 6.50
CA TYR A 105 -14.40 -15.97 5.07
C TYR A 105 -15.88 -15.84 4.70
N GLY A 106 -16.16 -15.47 3.46
CA GLY A 106 -17.52 -15.28 2.97
C GLY A 106 -18.20 -14.01 3.47
N ASP A 107 -17.44 -13.06 4.02
CA ASP A 107 -17.97 -11.73 4.33
C ASP A 107 -18.46 -11.04 3.03
N GLY A 108 -19.59 -10.33 3.14
CA GLY A 108 -20.17 -9.57 2.04
C GLY A 108 -20.40 -8.13 2.46
N TYR A 109 -19.95 -7.21 1.61
CA TYR A 109 -20.11 -5.78 1.80
C TYR A 109 -20.69 -5.15 0.55
N GLN A 110 -21.59 -4.19 0.77
CA GLN A 110 -22.22 -3.44 -0.32
C GLN A 110 -22.18 -1.95 -0.05
N ARG A 111 -21.98 -1.19 -1.13
CA ARG A 111 -22.10 0.26 -1.14
C ARG A 111 -23.02 0.67 -2.30
N SER A 112 -24.09 1.38 -1.96
CA SER A 112 -25.02 1.94 -2.95
C SER A 112 -24.76 3.43 -3.09
N CYS A 113 -24.27 3.86 -4.26
CA CYS A 113 -24.01 5.25 -4.54
C CYS A 113 -25.19 5.91 -5.28
N ASP A 114 -25.47 7.19 -5.02
CA ASP A 114 -26.51 7.95 -5.71
C ASP A 114 -25.98 8.57 -7.00
N PHE A 115 -26.25 7.91 -8.13
CA PHE A 115 -25.80 8.35 -9.45
C PHE A 115 -26.54 9.55 -10.02
N ARG A 116 -27.63 9.98 -9.36
CA ARG A 116 -28.30 11.24 -9.68
C ARG A 116 -27.44 12.45 -9.26
N ARG A 117 -26.45 12.22 -8.38
CA ARG A 117 -25.47 13.23 -7.97
C ARG A 117 -24.28 13.30 -8.94
N GLY A 118 -23.61 14.45 -8.99
CA GLY A 118 -22.40 14.65 -9.79
C GLY A 118 -21.28 13.65 -9.43
N ARG A 119 -20.39 13.31 -10.36
CA ARG A 119 -19.40 12.20 -10.26
C ARG A 119 -18.64 12.17 -8.91
N GLY A 120 -18.26 13.31 -8.36
CA GLY A 120 -17.54 13.41 -7.08
C GLY A 120 -18.39 13.34 -5.80
N LEU A 121 -19.72 13.23 -5.91
CA LEU A 121 -20.69 13.22 -4.80
C LEU A 121 -21.51 11.92 -4.73
N ARG A 122 -21.37 11.04 -5.72
CA ARG A 122 -22.23 9.85 -5.89
C ARG A 122 -22.15 8.91 -4.70
N CYS A 123 -20.94 8.64 -4.25
CA CYS A 123 -20.69 7.78 -3.11
C CYS A 123 -20.51 8.59 -1.84
N GLN A 124 -21.21 9.73 -1.68
CA GLN A 124 -21.20 10.53 -0.47
C GLN A 124 -22.61 10.60 0.13
N ASP A 125 -22.71 10.78 1.44
CA ASP A 125 -23.97 11.08 2.13
C ASP A 125 -24.36 12.56 1.98
N ALA A 126 -25.41 12.99 2.67
CA ALA A 126 -25.88 14.38 2.63
C ALA A 126 -24.86 15.37 3.23
N SER A 127 -23.99 14.91 4.13
CA SER A 127 -22.91 15.71 4.73
C SER A 127 -21.65 15.78 3.87
N GLY A 128 -21.62 15.08 2.74
CA GLY A 128 -20.45 15.00 1.86
C GLY A 128 -19.40 14.00 2.35
N ARG A 129 -19.70 13.19 3.37
CA ARG A 129 -18.87 12.07 3.82
C ARG A 129 -19.08 10.90 2.90
N GLU A 130 -18.02 10.15 2.60
CA GLU A 130 -18.16 8.98 1.74
C GLU A 130 -19.03 7.91 2.39
N LEU A 131 -19.89 7.30 1.59
CA LEU A 131 -20.70 6.18 2.00
C LEU A 131 -19.76 5.01 2.29
N MET A 132 -19.78 4.58 3.54
CA MET A 132 -19.08 3.40 3.97
C MET A 132 -19.73 2.15 3.37
N TRP A 133 -18.88 1.15 3.16
CA TRP A 133 -19.32 -0.20 2.85
C TRP A 133 -20.10 -0.75 4.04
N ARG A 134 -21.31 -1.22 3.79
CA ARG A 134 -22.14 -1.86 4.80
C ARG A 134 -22.03 -3.35 4.67
N GLU A 135 -21.81 -4.03 5.78
CA GLU A 135 -21.87 -5.48 5.84
C GLU A 135 -23.29 -5.94 5.46
N THR A 136 -23.38 -6.77 4.43
CA THR A 136 -24.63 -7.38 3.96
C THR A 136 -24.75 -8.83 4.36
N SER A 137 -23.61 -9.47 4.64
CA SER A 137 -23.55 -10.84 5.14
C SER A 137 -22.29 -10.99 5.98
N SER A 138 -22.47 -11.42 7.23
CA SER A 138 -21.34 -11.76 8.08
C SER A 138 -20.67 -13.03 7.62
N GLY A 139 -19.34 -12.96 7.49
CA GLY A 139 -18.54 -14.13 7.22
C GLY A 139 -18.60 -15.14 8.36
N LYS A 140 -18.04 -16.31 8.11
CA LYS A 140 -17.82 -17.34 9.13
C LYS A 140 -16.36 -17.28 9.57
N SER A 141 -16.09 -17.55 10.83
CA SER A 141 -14.72 -17.77 11.29
C SER A 141 -14.10 -18.91 10.48
N LEU A 142 -12.89 -18.68 9.98
CA LEU A 142 -12.15 -19.70 9.25
C LEU A 142 -11.72 -20.79 10.23
N LYS A 143 -11.95 -22.05 9.85
CA LYS A 143 -11.44 -23.21 10.57
C LYS A 143 -10.35 -23.83 9.72
N ILE A 144 -9.15 -23.97 10.28
CA ILE A 144 -8.09 -24.74 9.63
C ILE A 144 -8.28 -26.20 10.02
N CYS A 145 -8.01 -27.08 9.06
CA CYS A 145 -8.61 -28.39 9.05
C CYS A 145 -7.71 -29.52 8.50
N ARG A 146 -6.37 -29.40 8.37
CA ARG A 146 -5.41 -30.49 7.95
C ARG A 146 -3.97 -30.22 8.40
N ASP A 147 -3.34 -31.16 9.14
CA ASP A 147 -1.88 -31.28 9.27
C ASP A 147 -1.23 -31.98 8.10
N ALA A 148 -0.04 -31.52 7.74
CA ALA A 148 0.81 -32.03 6.67
C ALA A 148 0.25 -31.97 5.23
N TYR A 149 -0.88 -31.29 4.97
CA TYR A 149 -1.38 -31.09 3.61
C TYR A 149 -1.03 -29.71 3.05
N ALA A 150 -0.49 -29.70 1.83
CA ALA A 150 -0.56 -28.53 0.98
C ALA A 150 -2.05 -28.28 0.66
N TYR A 151 -2.64 -27.27 1.33
CA TYR A 151 -3.96 -26.78 0.94
C TYR A 151 -3.95 -26.42 -0.55
N PRO A 152 -5.05 -26.66 -1.29
CA PRO A 152 -5.15 -26.14 -2.65
C PRO A 152 -4.83 -24.64 -2.62
N ARG A 153 -3.90 -24.19 -3.47
CA ARG A 153 -3.33 -22.83 -3.45
C ARG A 153 -4.38 -21.70 -3.35
N LEU A 154 -5.57 -21.91 -3.93
CA LEU A 154 -6.68 -20.96 -3.96
C LEU A 154 -7.76 -21.21 -2.91
N SER A 155 -7.59 -22.17 -2.00
CA SER A 155 -8.53 -22.40 -0.91
C SER A 155 -8.43 -21.29 0.12
N HIS A 156 -9.53 -21.03 0.86
CA HIS A 156 -9.53 -20.01 1.91
C HIS A 156 -8.44 -20.28 2.96
N GLU A 157 -8.18 -21.54 3.28
CA GLU A 157 -7.14 -21.96 4.22
C GLU A 157 -5.74 -21.60 3.71
N ALA A 158 -5.40 -21.96 2.46
CA ALA A 158 -4.10 -21.62 1.88
C ALA A 158 -3.85 -20.10 1.87
N VAL A 159 -4.86 -19.34 1.45
CA VAL A 159 -4.80 -17.87 1.40
C VAL A 159 -4.64 -17.29 2.79
N ALA A 160 -5.44 -17.75 3.75
CA ALA A 160 -5.40 -17.28 5.13
C ALA A 160 -4.07 -17.55 5.80
N LEU A 161 -3.58 -18.79 5.75
CA LEU A 161 -2.34 -19.19 6.41
C LEU A 161 -1.14 -18.45 5.84
N THR A 162 -1.09 -18.31 4.51
CA THR A 162 -0.03 -17.54 3.85
C THR A 162 -0.11 -16.06 4.22
N SER A 163 -1.30 -15.46 4.24
CA SER A 163 -1.49 -14.06 4.61
C SER A 163 -1.12 -13.81 6.07
N LEU A 164 -1.61 -14.64 6.99
CA LEU A 164 -1.31 -14.56 8.43
C LEU A 164 0.19 -14.62 8.67
N TYR A 165 0.88 -15.59 8.08
CA TYR A 165 2.33 -15.72 8.18
C TYR A 165 3.07 -14.42 7.83
N HIS A 166 2.71 -13.80 6.70
CA HIS A 166 3.34 -12.53 6.27
C HIS A 166 2.96 -11.35 7.17
N LEU A 167 1.70 -11.24 7.58
CA LEU A 167 1.24 -10.17 8.49
C LEU A 167 1.89 -10.27 9.86
N GLN A 168 2.04 -11.48 10.38
CA GLN A 168 2.65 -11.68 11.68
C GLN A 168 4.16 -11.49 11.63
N THR A 169 4.80 -11.77 10.49
CA THR A 169 6.19 -11.38 10.23
C THR A 169 6.33 -9.85 10.26
N ALA A 170 5.42 -9.11 9.59
CA ALA A 170 5.40 -7.65 9.64
C ALA A 170 5.20 -7.10 11.06
N ARG A 171 4.24 -7.66 11.81
CA ARG A 171 3.98 -7.32 13.21
C ARG A 171 5.18 -7.58 14.11
N SER A 172 5.81 -8.75 13.97
CA SER A 172 6.95 -9.16 14.79
C SER A 172 8.16 -8.27 14.54
N LEU A 173 8.44 -7.94 13.27
CA LEU A 173 9.50 -7.00 12.94
C LEU A 173 9.20 -5.61 13.52
N TYR A 174 7.97 -5.10 13.35
CA TYR A 174 7.55 -3.83 13.94
C TYR A 174 7.78 -3.81 15.45
N ALA A 175 7.28 -4.80 16.19
CA ALA A 175 7.43 -4.86 17.64
C ALA A 175 8.90 -4.94 18.08
N ALA A 176 9.75 -5.61 17.31
CA ALA A 176 11.18 -5.70 17.59
C ALA A 176 11.94 -4.39 17.35
N VAL A 177 11.50 -3.55 16.41
CA VAL A 177 12.23 -2.34 15.99
C VAL A 177 11.65 -1.05 16.54
N SER A 178 10.35 -1.00 16.86
CA SER A 178 9.65 0.21 17.29
C SER A 178 10.05 0.66 18.72
N GLY A 179 10.64 -0.23 19.51
CA GLY A 179 10.97 0.01 20.91
C GLY A 179 9.77 -0.16 21.85
N PRO A 180 10.02 -0.22 23.18
CA PRO A 180 9.02 -0.57 24.18
C PRO A 180 7.91 0.48 24.37
N ASP A 181 8.20 1.75 24.08
CA ASP A 181 7.26 2.86 24.26
C ASP A 181 6.40 3.13 23.02
N SER A 182 6.69 2.47 21.89
CA SER A 182 5.90 2.64 20.68
C SER A 182 4.54 1.96 20.81
N PRO A 183 3.44 2.61 20.36
CA PRO A 183 2.13 1.98 20.39
C PRO A 183 2.13 0.75 19.48
N LEU A 184 1.75 -0.40 20.04
CA LEU A 184 1.50 -1.60 19.24
C LEU A 184 0.15 -1.46 18.54
N PRO A 185 0.06 -1.74 17.24
CA PRO A 185 -1.21 -1.83 16.55
C PRO A 185 -2.13 -2.84 17.24
N ALA A 186 -3.41 -2.49 17.35
CA ALA A 186 -4.42 -3.38 17.90
C ALA A 186 -4.52 -4.66 17.05
N PRO A 187 -5.04 -5.78 17.60
CA PRO A 187 -5.36 -6.93 16.77
C PRO A 187 -6.29 -6.55 15.61
N LEU A 188 -6.02 -7.10 14.42
CA LEU A 188 -6.82 -6.86 13.22
C LEU A 188 -7.47 -8.15 12.74
N ARG A 189 -8.67 -8.03 12.19
CA ARG A 189 -9.39 -9.11 11.52
C ARG A 189 -8.83 -9.33 10.12
N LEU A 190 -8.54 -10.58 9.76
CA LEU A 190 -8.23 -10.94 8.37
C LEU A 190 -9.51 -11.46 7.70
N SER A 191 -10.00 -10.77 6.68
CA SER A 191 -11.13 -11.26 5.88
C SER A 191 -10.62 -11.82 4.56
N VAL A 192 -10.85 -13.12 4.35
CA VAL A 192 -10.30 -13.89 3.25
C VAL A 192 -11.36 -14.04 2.16
N LEU A 193 -11.01 -13.55 0.97
CA LEU A 193 -11.86 -13.54 -0.22
C LEU A 193 -13.25 -12.92 0.02
N PRO A 194 -13.37 -11.75 0.68
CA PRO A 194 -14.67 -11.11 0.87
C PRO A 194 -15.20 -10.57 -0.46
N THR A 195 -16.52 -10.44 -0.53
CA THR A 195 -17.19 -9.85 -1.69
C THR A 195 -17.53 -8.39 -1.40
N PHE A 196 -16.92 -7.47 -2.16
CA PHE A 196 -17.25 -6.05 -2.10
C PHE A 196 -17.94 -5.61 -3.39
N ALA A 197 -19.24 -5.35 -3.32
CA ALA A 197 -20.08 -4.90 -4.42
C ALA A 197 -20.49 -3.41 -4.38
N THR A 198 -20.08 -2.61 -5.35
CA THR A 198 -20.63 -1.24 -5.55
C THR A 198 -21.75 -1.29 -6.58
N ASP A 199 -22.93 -0.80 -6.22
CA ASP A 199 -24.01 -0.58 -7.18
C ASP A 199 -23.74 0.72 -7.95
N LEU A 200 -23.74 0.65 -9.29
CA LEU A 200 -23.33 1.73 -10.18
C LEU A 200 -24.46 2.44 -10.95
N ALA A 201 -25.60 1.80 -11.15
CA ALA A 201 -26.74 2.42 -11.85
C ALA A 201 -27.96 1.52 -11.79
N HIS A 202 -29.14 2.13 -11.78
CA HIS A 202 -30.39 1.50 -12.16
C HIS A 202 -30.71 1.90 -13.60
N TYR A 203 -31.04 0.93 -14.45
CA TYR A 203 -31.47 1.18 -15.83
C TYR A 203 -32.74 0.40 -16.15
N PRO A 204 -33.69 0.98 -16.89
CA PRO A 204 -34.89 0.26 -17.29
C PRO A 204 -34.54 -0.83 -18.31
N ILE A 205 -34.82 -2.09 -17.95
CA ILE A 205 -34.79 -3.24 -18.84
C ILE A 205 -36.22 -3.47 -19.31
N LYS A 206 -36.48 -3.26 -20.60
CA LYS A 206 -37.74 -3.68 -21.22
C LYS A 206 -37.71 -5.18 -21.42
N SER A 207 -38.71 -5.87 -20.88
CA SER A 207 -39.00 -7.28 -21.10
C SER A 207 -40.44 -7.45 -21.58
N ASP A 208 -40.78 -8.63 -22.10
CA ASP A 208 -42.13 -8.92 -22.61
C ASP A 208 -43.22 -8.76 -21.52
N ASP A 209 -42.85 -8.93 -20.24
CA ASP A 209 -43.72 -8.76 -19.07
C ASP A 209 -43.75 -7.33 -18.50
N GLY A 210 -43.14 -6.35 -19.19
CA GLY A 210 -43.05 -4.94 -18.76
C GLY A 210 -41.62 -4.44 -18.52
N THR A 211 -41.50 -3.23 -17.95
CA THR A 211 -40.19 -2.63 -17.63
C THR A 211 -39.75 -3.01 -16.23
N ARG A 212 -38.60 -3.67 -16.11
CA ARG A 212 -37.93 -3.97 -14.83
C ARG A 212 -36.75 -3.03 -14.64
N GLU A 213 -36.34 -2.76 -13.41
CA GLU A 213 -35.05 -2.09 -13.17
C GLU A 213 -33.92 -3.11 -13.17
N GLY A 214 -32.92 -2.90 -14.02
CA GLY A 214 -31.63 -3.57 -14.00
C GLY A 214 -30.64 -2.81 -13.13
N LEU A 215 -29.77 -3.54 -12.44
CA LEU A 215 -28.72 -2.99 -11.57
C LEU A 215 -27.35 -3.29 -12.16
N VAL A 216 -26.55 -2.27 -12.43
CA VAL A 216 -25.12 -2.45 -12.72
C VAL A 216 -24.38 -2.57 -11.40
N ARG A 217 -23.64 -3.65 -11.18
CA ARG A 217 -22.86 -3.89 -9.97
C ARG A 217 -21.42 -4.21 -10.33
N THR A 218 -20.48 -3.60 -9.65
CA THR A 218 -19.04 -3.90 -9.78
C THR A 218 -18.49 -4.52 -8.52
N PHE A 219 -17.60 -5.49 -8.70
CA PHE A 219 -16.94 -6.19 -7.62
C PHE A 219 -15.47 -5.79 -7.53
N VAL A 220 -14.96 -5.64 -6.31
CA VAL A 220 -13.52 -5.51 -6.06
C VAL A 220 -12.88 -6.89 -6.19
N THR A 221 -11.82 -7.00 -6.97
CA THR A 221 -11.10 -8.26 -7.26
C THR A 221 -9.61 -7.98 -7.40
N ASP A 222 -8.78 -9.00 -7.17
CA ASP A 222 -7.31 -8.95 -7.38
C ASP A 222 -6.67 -7.75 -6.67
N ASN A 223 -6.91 -7.66 -5.35
CA ASN A 223 -6.40 -6.57 -4.52
C ASN A 223 -6.17 -7.05 -3.08
N LEU A 224 -5.53 -6.21 -2.27
CA LEU A 224 -5.66 -6.22 -0.81
C LEU A 224 -5.96 -4.81 -0.34
N ALA A 225 -6.60 -4.67 0.82
CA ALA A 225 -6.81 -3.36 1.41
C ALA A 225 -6.97 -3.45 2.93
N TYR A 226 -6.41 -2.47 3.62
CA TYR A 226 -6.67 -2.21 5.04
C TYR A 226 -7.89 -1.28 5.24
N PHE A 227 -8.86 -1.75 6.03
CA PHE A 227 -10.09 -1.08 6.43
C PHE A 227 -10.04 -0.68 7.91
N PRO A 228 -9.77 0.60 8.23
CA PRO A 228 -9.54 1.04 9.61
C PRO A 228 -10.78 0.93 10.49
N ASP A 229 -11.95 1.33 10.00
CA ASP A 229 -13.20 1.35 10.77
C ASP A 229 -13.67 -0.06 11.15
N ALA A 230 -13.33 -1.05 10.33
CA ALA A 230 -13.62 -2.46 10.58
C ALA A 230 -12.44 -3.20 11.26
N GLN A 231 -11.34 -2.49 11.53
CA GLN A 231 -10.05 -3.05 11.95
C GLN A 231 -9.70 -4.32 11.17
N MET A 232 -9.81 -4.25 9.85
CA MET A 232 -9.80 -5.42 8.99
C MET A 232 -8.81 -5.26 7.84
N LEU A 233 -8.09 -6.32 7.51
CA LEU A 233 -7.38 -6.44 6.24
C LEU A 233 -8.13 -7.44 5.37
N ALA A 234 -8.48 -7.03 4.15
CA ALA A 234 -9.20 -7.86 3.20
C ALA A 234 -8.27 -8.39 2.11
N VAL A 235 -8.37 -9.68 1.81
CA VAL A 235 -7.71 -10.31 0.66
C VAL A 235 -8.75 -10.56 -0.42
N PHE A 236 -8.76 -9.78 -1.50
CA PHE A 236 -9.81 -9.89 -2.51
C PHE A 236 -9.57 -11.05 -3.47
N PRO A 237 -10.63 -11.75 -3.89
CA PRO A 237 -10.49 -12.85 -4.83
C PRO A 237 -10.02 -12.36 -6.19
N ILE A 238 -9.17 -13.16 -6.82
CA ILE A 238 -8.89 -13.00 -8.23
C ILE A 238 -10.15 -13.35 -9.05
N ARG A 239 -10.30 -12.72 -10.21
CA ARG A 239 -11.32 -13.13 -11.17
C ARG A 239 -11.04 -14.56 -11.62
N GLU A 240 -12.07 -15.39 -11.66
CA GLU A 240 -11.97 -16.78 -12.10
C GLU A 240 -11.32 -16.92 -13.49
N SER A 241 -11.64 -15.99 -14.40
CA SER A 241 -11.06 -15.93 -15.74
C SER A 241 -9.57 -15.57 -15.78
N GLU A 242 -9.00 -15.10 -14.67
CA GLU A 242 -7.61 -14.69 -14.54
C GLU A 242 -6.79 -15.64 -13.65
N ALA A 243 -7.45 -16.47 -12.84
CA ALA A 243 -6.83 -17.42 -11.91
C ALA A 243 -5.76 -18.31 -12.58
N ASN A 244 -6.02 -18.75 -13.81
CA ASN A 244 -5.10 -19.63 -14.54
C ASN A 244 -4.00 -18.87 -15.32
N LEU A 245 -4.06 -17.54 -15.38
CA LEU A 245 -3.15 -16.71 -16.18
C LEU A 245 -2.06 -16.06 -15.32
N LEU A 246 -2.30 -15.89 -14.03
CA LEU A 246 -1.35 -15.24 -13.14
C LEU A 246 -0.35 -16.25 -12.57
N ARG A 247 0.93 -15.87 -12.58
CA ARG A 247 2.00 -16.67 -11.98
C ARG A 247 2.02 -16.56 -10.46
N GLY A 248 1.66 -15.39 -9.93
CA GLY A 248 1.67 -15.04 -8.51
C GLY A 248 0.41 -14.32 -8.08
N TYR A 249 0.15 -14.38 -6.79
CA TYR A 249 -0.95 -13.68 -6.15
C TYR A 249 -0.44 -12.72 -5.08
N TYR A 250 -1.17 -11.64 -4.85
CA TYR A 250 -0.77 -10.64 -3.87
C TYR A 250 -0.67 -11.19 -2.45
N TRP A 251 -1.53 -12.15 -2.07
CA TRP A 251 -1.46 -12.80 -0.76
C TRP A 251 -0.25 -13.71 -0.54
N GLU A 252 0.52 -13.98 -1.59
CA GLU A 252 1.78 -14.73 -1.49
C GLU A 252 2.98 -13.79 -1.31
N SER A 253 2.81 -12.48 -1.47
CA SER A 253 3.89 -11.51 -1.35
C SER A 253 4.01 -10.95 0.06
N ALA A 254 5.17 -11.23 0.68
CA ALA A 254 5.53 -10.63 1.97
C ALA A 254 5.49 -9.10 1.92
N PHE A 255 5.95 -8.50 0.82
CA PHE A 255 5.90 -7.06 0.61
C PHE A 255 4.47 -6.53 0.63
N VAL A 256 3.56 -7.12 -0.15
CA VAL A 256 2.20 -6.57 -0.29
C VAL A 256 1.43 -6.68 1.03
N LEU A 257 1.59 -7.77 1.77
CA LEU A 257 0.91 -7.96 3.06
C LEU A 257 1.49 -7.03 4.13
N ALA A 258 2.81 -6.87 4.15
CA ALA A 258 3.46 -5.92 5.04
C ALA A 258 3.14 -4.46 4.68
N HIS A 259 2.96 -4.14 3.40
CA HIS A 259 2.49 -2.84 2.92
C HIS A 259 1.10 -2.52 3.50
N GLU A 260 0.13 -3.41 3.35
CA GLU A 260 -1.21 -3.20 3.93
C GLU A 260 -1.19 -3.16 5.46
N TYR A 261 -0.34 -3.96 6.10
CA TYR A 261 -0.12 -3.88 7.55
C TYR A 261 0.53 -2.55 7.96
N ALA A 262 1.36 -1.96 7.12
CA ALA A 262 1.97 -0.66 7.39
C ALA A 262 0.95 0.47 7.40
N HIS A 263 -0.12 0.40 6.61
CA HIS A 263 -1.26 1.33 6.75
C HIS A 263 -1.94 1.22 8.11
N HIS A 264 -1.98 0.01 8.69
CA HIS A 264 -2.47 -0.19 10.06
C HIS A 264 -1.51 0.39 11.12
N ILE A 265 -0.19 0.26 10.90
CA ILE A 265 0.83 0.93 11.73
C ILE A 265 0.67 2.46 11.65
N ASP A 266 0.56 3.01 10.44
CA ASP A 266 0.40 4.45 10.19
C ASP A 266 -0.82 4.99 10.92
N LEU A 267 -1.97 4.35 10.76
CA LEU A 267 -3.19 4.75 11.47
C LEU A 267 -3.00 4.70 13.00
N THR A 268 -2.40 3.63 13.53
CA THR A 268 -2.17 3.47 14.97
C THR A 268 -1.33 4.61 15.54
N ARG A 269 -0.32 5.06 14.79
CA ARG A 269 0.63 6.10 15.24
C ARG A 269 0.13 7.52 14.95
N HIS A 270 -0.58 7.72 13.85
CA HIS A 270 -0.78 9.04 13.25
C HIS A 270 -2.23 9.46 13.06
N ALA A 271 -3.24 8.60 13.33
CA ALA A 271 -4.65 8.94 13.07
C ALA A 271 -5.10 10.24 13.73
N SER A 272 -4.74 10.48 14.99
CA SER A 272 -5.10 11.70 15.71
C SER A 272 -4.51 12.96 15.07
N ALA A 273 -3.26 12.89 14.60
CA ALA A 273 -2.60 13.99 13.93
C ALA A 273 -3.21 14.24 12.55
N MET A 274 -3.47 13.19 11.77
CA MET A 274 -4.13 13.31 10.46
C MET A 274 -5.57 13.86 10.59
N ALA A 275 -6.32 13.43 11.61
CA ALA A 275 -7.61 14.01 11.94
C ALA A 275 -7.48 15.49 12.34
N ALA A 276 -6.44 15.86 13.08
CA ALA A 276 -6.11 17.25 13.39
C ALA A 276 -5.68 18.07 12.16
N LEU A 277 -5.38 17.43 11.02
CA LEU A 277 -5.22 18.06 9.70
C LEU A 277 -6.54 18.10 8.89
N GLY A 278 -7.63 17.59 9.45
CA GLY A 278 -8.92 17.47 8.74
C GLY A 278 -8.90 16.39 7.67
N LEU A 279 -8.02 15.40 7.81
CA LEU A 279 -7.86 14.26 6.92
C LEU A 279 -8.46 13.01 7.54
N ARG A 280 -9.06 12.15 6.72
CA ARG A 280 -9.48 10.80 7.10
C ARG A 280 -8.94 9.79 6.10
N TRP A 281 -8.65 8.58 6.54
CA TRP A 281 -8.27 7.48 5.65
C TRP A 281 -9.47 7.03 4.79
N ASN A 282 -9.20 6.74 3.51
CA ASN A 282 -10.10 6.05 2.61
C ASN A 282 -9.46 4.72 2.19
N PRO A 283 -9.99 3.59 2.68
CA PRO A 283 -9.40 2.27 2.44
C PRO A 283 -9.48 1.82 0.98
N MET A 284 -10.39 2.36 0.17
CA MET A 284 -10.49 1.98 -1.25
C MET A 284 -9.54 2.74 -2.16
N LEU A 285 -9.17 3.96 -1.74
CA LEU A 285 -8.19 4.77 -2.46
C LEU A 285 -6.78 4.57 -1.92
N HIS A 286 -6.63 3.85 -0.81
CA HIS A 286 -5.38 3.75 -0.04
C HIS A 286 -4.81 5.15 0.27
N SER A 287 -5.72 6.09 0.59
CA SER A 287 -5.41 7.52 0.62
C SER A 287 -6.06 8.22 1.79
N TYR A 288 -5.43 9.29 2.26
CA TYR A 288 -6.16 10.33 2.98
C TYR A 288 -7.08 11.12 2.04
N VAL A 289 -8.25 11.52 2.56
CA VAL A 289 -9.21 12.42 1.92
C VAL A 289 -9.63 13.49 2.92
N THR A 290 -9.99 14.68 2.44
CA THR A 290 -10.45 15.76 3.32
C THR A 290 -11.82 15.47 3.92
N ASP A 291 -11.94 15.63 5.24
CA ASP A 291 -13.21 15.50 5.93
C ASP A 291 -14.06 16.77 5.70
N ARG A 292 -15.02 16.65 4.78
CA ARG A 292 -15.86 17.77 4.31
C ARG A 292 -16.82 18.32 5.35
N THR A 293 -17.03 17.65 6.49
CA THR A 293 -17.83 18.23 7.59
C THR A 293 -17.22 19.52 8.15
N SER A 294 -15.91 19.73 7.95
CA SER A 294 -15.20 20.95 8.33
C SER A 294 -15.28 22.05 7.27
N ALA A 295 -15.71 21.73 6.05
CA ALA A 295 -15.74 22.63 4.90
C ALA A 295 -17.15 23.15 4.62
N ARG A 296 -17.74 23.87 5.59
CA ARG A 296 -18.55 25.02 5.19
C ARG A 296 -17.56 26.04 4.65
N LEU A 297 -17.32 26.12 3.34
CA LEU A 297 -16.83 27.31 2.61
C LEU A 297 -16.38 26.94 1.17
N THR A 298 -17.05 27.59 0.20
CA THR A 298 -16.52 28.14 -1.07
C THR A 298 -15.64 27.28 -2.00
N THR A 299 -16.27 26.77 -3.07
CA THR A 299 -15.89 26.72 -4.51
C THR A 299 -14.45 26.50 -5.04
N THR A 300 -13.36 26.46 -4.28
CA THR A 300 -12.03 26.09 -4.81
C THR A 300 -11.71 24.62 -4.52
N ALA A 301 -12.26 23.74 -5.38
CA ALA A 301 -12.17 22.28 -5.25
C ALA A 301 -10.76 21.68 -5.49
N THR A 302 -9.80 22.47 -5.97
CA THR A 302 -8.44 22.04 -6.31
C THR A 302 -7.47 22.17 -5.14
N THR A 303 -7.54 23.25 -4.36
CA THR A 303 -6.55 23.54 -3.29
C THR A 303 -6.80 22.71 -2.03
N THR A 304 -8.07 22.45 -1.72
CA THR A 304 -8.49 21.54 -0.63
C THR A 304 -8.06 20.08 -0.82
N ARG A 305 -7.57 19.66 -2.00
CA ARG A 305 -7.13 18.27 -2.25
C ARG A 305 -5.63 18.06 -2.10
N GLN A 306 -4.84 19.12 -2.14
CA GLN A 306 -3.37 19.04 -2.11
C GLN A 306 -2.83 18.39 -0.82
N PRO A 307 -3.29 18.77 0.39
CA PRO A 307 -2.80 18.17 1.63
C PRO A 307 -3.13 16.67 1.71
N ALA A 308 -4.33 16.30 1.26
CA ALA A 308 -4.79 14.91 1.28
C ALA A 308 -3.98 14.02 0.32
N ARG A 309 -3.62 14.54 -0.87
CA ARG A 309 -2.77 13.81 -1.83
C ARG A 309 -1.36 13.62 -1.32
N LEU A 310 -0.75 14.68 -0.77
CA LEU A 310 0.59 14.57 -0.21
C LEU A 310 0.62 13.59 0.96
N ALA A 311 -0.31 13.72 1.91
CA ALA A 311 -0.42 12.80 3.03
C ALA A 311 -0.68 11.35 2.56
N GLY A 312 -1.54 11.16 1.55
CA GLY A 312 -1.79 9.84 0.94
C GLY A 312 -0.53 9.24 0.30
N ALA A 313 0.20 10.03 -0.50
CA ALA A 313 1.45 9.57 -1.10
C ALA A 313 2.53 9.29 -0.05
N MET A 314 2.57 10.05 1.04
CA MET A 314 3.49 9.80 2.17
C MET A 314 3.14 8.50 2.91
N ALA A 315 1.86 8.22 3.12
CA ALA A 315 1.40 6.95 3.70
C ALA A 315 1.74 5.77 2.78
N GLU A 316 1.53 5.91 1.47
CA GLU A 316 1.95 4.91 0.47
C GLU A 316 3.47 4.69 0.47
N ALA A 317 4.26 5.77 0.55
CA ALA A 317 5.71 5.69 0.61
C ALA A 317 6.19 4.97 1.88
N PHE A 318 5.60 5.32 3.02
CA PHE A 318 5.83 4.65 4.29
C PHE A 318 5.50 3.17 4.19
N ALA A 319 4.33 2.83 3.64
CA ALA A 319 3.91 1.45 3.50
C ALA A 319 4.79 0.64 2.54
N ASP A 320 5.27 1.24 1.44
CA ASP A 320 6.25 0.63 0.53
C ASP A 320 7.59 0.36 1.22
N LEU A 321 8.11 1.31 2.01
CA LEU A 321 9.37 1.13 2.76
C LEU A 321 9.24 0.02 3.79
N ILE A 322 8.17 0.03 4.58
CA ILE A 322 7.90 -1.00 5.60
C ILE A 322 7.74 -2.37 4.93
N GLY A 323 6.96 -2.45 3.84
CA GLY A 323 6.80 -3.66 3.06
C GLY A 323 8.13 -4.20 2.53
N PHE A 324 8.97 -3.31 2.00
CA PHE A 324 10.29 -3.64 1.48
C PHE A 324 11.24 -4.17 2.55
N TYR A 325 11.33 -3.49 3.70
CA TYR A 325 12.21 -3.93 4.79
C TYR A 325 11.70 -5.20 5.47
N THR A 326 10.39 -5.37 5.65
CA THR A 326 9.81 -6.63 6.13
C THR A 326 10.11 -7.80 5.17
N ALA A 327 10.12 -7.56 3.86
CA ALA A 327 10.50 -8.56 2.86
C ALA A 327 12.02 -8.79 2.75
N GLY A 328 12.81 -8.26 3.69
CA GLY A 328 14.26 -8.43 3.72
C GLY A 328 15.01 -7.55 2.72
N ALA A 329 14.42 -6.41 2.33
CA ALA A 329 14.96 -5.49 1.33
C ALA A 329 15.23 -6.17 -0.04
N ARG A 330 14.39 -7.13 -0.42
CA ARG A 330 14.53 -7.89 -1.67
C ARG A 330 13.62 -7.34 -2.76
N GLU A 331 14.19 -7.02 -3.92
CA GLU A 331 13.41 -6.58 -5.11
C GLU A 331 12.46 -7.65 -5.65
N ASP A 332 12.85 -8.91 -5.44
CA ASP A 332 12.11 -10.05 -5.94
C ASP A 332 10.81 -10.32 -5.15
N ALA A 333 10.60 -9.66 -4.01
CA ALA A 333 9.38 -9.74 -3.23
C ALA A 333 8.13 -9.21 -3.96
N VAL A 334 8.32 -8.34 -4.96
CA VAL A 334 7.24 -7.82 -5.84
C VAL A 334 7.50 -8.00 -7.33
N SER A 335 8.76 -8.24 -7.72
CA SER A 335 9.09 -8.41 -9.14
C SER A 335 8.29 -9.57 -9.73
N GLY A 336 7.65 -9.33 -10.89
CA GLY A 336 6.83 -10.32 -11.57
C GLY A 336 5.38 -10.45 -11.06
N LEU A 337 5.01 -9.80 -9.95
CA LEU A 337 3.60 -9.69 -9.58
C LEU A 337 2.86 -8.84 -10.63
N PRO A 338 1.70 -9.31 -11.13
CA PRO A 338 0.87 -8.54 -12.03
C PRO A 338 0.51 -7.18 -11.42
N TYR A 339 0.58 -6.13 -12.24
CA TYR A 339 0.14 -4.75 -11.93
C TYR A 339 0.90 -3.98 -10.82
N ILE A 340 1.64 -4.65 -9.92
CA ILE A 340 2.48 -4.01 -8.89
C ILE A 340 3.94 -3.96 -9.36
N GLY A 341 4.48 -5.12 -9.79
CA GLY A 341 5.76 -5.30 -10.47
C GLY A 341 6.87 -4.28 -10.17
N ARG A 342 7.55 -3.82 -11.24
CA ARG A 342 8.65 -2.83 -11.16
C ARG A 342 8.20 -1.45 -10.66
N ASP A 343 6.92 -1.13 -10.78
CA ASP A 343 6.39 0.18 -10.41
C ASP A 343 6.52 0.45 -8.90
N ARG A 344 6.50 -0.61 -8.09
CA ARG A 344 6.60 -0.52 -6.62
C ARG A 344 7.91 -1.06 -6.03
N VAL A 345 8.87 -1.48 -6.87
CA VAL A 345 10.22 -1.82 -6.39
C VAL A 345 10.91 -0.56 -5.88
N VAL A 346 11.19 -0.51 -4.58
CA VAL A 346 11.74 0.68 -3.88
C VAL A 346 13.12 1.06 -4.39
N THR A 347 14.01 0.09 -4.63
CA THR A 347 15.40 0.34 -5.07
C THR A 347 15.53 0.71 -6.54
N GLN A 348 14.51 0.45 -7.35
CA GLN A 348 14.56 0.75 -8.79
C GLN A 348 14.30 2.22 -9.04
N ASP A 349 15.19 2.83 -9.82
CA ASP A 349 15.15 4.24 -10.18
C ASP A 349 14.15 4.55 -11.31
N GLN A 350 13.39 3.55 -11.80
CA GLN A 350 12.45 3.68 -12.92
C GLN A 350 11.18 2.85 -12.72
N PHE A 351 10.06 3.35 -13.26
CA PHE A 351 8.80 2.63 -13.41
C PHE A 351 8.86 1.61 -14.57
N ARG A 352 7.85 0.74 -14.65
CA ARG A 352 7.56 -0.19 -15.75
C ARG A 352 7.14 0.60 -17.00
N GLY A 353 8.12 1.17 -17.66
CA GLY A 353 7.95 2.06 -18.81
C GLY A 353 9.15 2.97 -19.04
N GLY A 354 10.11 2.99 -18.10
CA GLY A 354 11.34 3.77 -18.19
C GLY A 354 11.23 5.17 -17.58
N SER A 355 10.02 5.63 -17.23
CA SER A 355 9.86 6.90 -16.50
C SER A 355 10.62 6.82 -15.18
N PRO A 356 11.50 7.80 -14.85
CA PRO A 356 12.33 7.71 -13.65
C PRO A 356 11.50 7.89 -12.37
N LYS A 357 12.00 7.39 -11.24
CA LYS A 357 11.48 7.61 -9.87
C LYS A 357 12.25 8.71 -9.12
N THR A 358 12.72 9.73 -9.85
CA THR A 358 13.36 10.92 -9.27
C THR A 358 12.32 11.89 -8.73
N LEU A 359 12.57 12.47 -7.56
CA LEU A 359 11.67 13.44 -6.94
C LEU A 359 11.98 14.87 -7.45
N THR A 360 11.33 15.33 -8.51
CA THR A 360 11.57 16.66 -9.10
C THR A 360 10.50 17.68 -8.69
N PRO A 361 10.77 19.01 -8.77
CA PRO A 361 9.76 20.03 -8.42
C PRO A 361 8.48 19.82 -9.22
N GLU A 362 8.60 19.55 -10.52
CA GLU A 362 7.47 19.38 -11.43
C GLU A 362 6.61 18.17 -11.04
N ARG A 363 7.23 17.11 -10.51
CA ARG A 363 6.51 15.91 -10.06
C ARG A 363 5.83 16.12 -8.73
N LEU A 364 6.44 16.86 -7.81
CA LEU A 364 5.77 17.28 -6.57
C LEU A 364 4.59 18.20 -6.89
N ASP A 365 4.76 19.17 -7.79
CA ASP A 365 3.66 20.04 -8.23
C ASP A 365 2.56 19.23 -8.91
N THR A 366 2.91 18.21 -9.71
CA THR A 366 1.92 17.30 -10.33
C THR A 366 1.24 16.42 -9.30
N LEU A 367 1.93 15.96 -8.26
CA LEU A 367 1.33 15.21 -7.16
C LEU A 367 0.30 16.08 -6.41
N LEU A 368 0.65 17.33 -6.13
CA LEU A 368 -0.25 18.27 -5.44
C LEU A 368 -1.43 18.67 -6.35
N GLY A 369 -1.15 19.12 -7.57
CA GLY A 369 -2.14 19.57 -8.57
C GLY A 369 -3.00 18.45 -9.15
N GLY A 370 -2.47 17.24 -9.22
CA GLY A 370 -3.05 16.04 -9.82
C GLY A 370 -2.87 15.96 -11.34
N GLY A 371 -2.82 14.74 -11.87
CA GLY A 371 -2.74 14.45 -13.30
C GLY A 371 -1.38 13.88 -13.74
N LYS A 372 -1.18 13.88 -15.05
CA LYS A 372 0.03 13.38 -15.71
C LYS A 372 1.03 14.51 -15.98
N LEU A 373 2.31 14.17 -15.96
CA LEU A 373 3.37 15.09 -16.38
C LEU A 373 3.64 14.90 -17.87
N GLY A 374 3.18 15.83 -18.71
CA GLY A 374 3.36 15.74 -20.17
C GLY A 374 2.77 14.45 -20.77
N ASP A 375 3.57 13.76 -21.58
CA ASP A 375 3.20 12.49 -22.24
C ASP A 375 3.55 11.24 -21.40
N ASP A 376 3.91 11.41 -20.12
CA ASP A 376 4.24 10.27 -19.26
C ASP A 376 3.06 9.28 -19.17
N LEU A 377 3.39 8.00 -19.25
CA LEU A 377 2.41 6.92 -19.07
C LEU A 377 1.91 6.86 -17.62
N ILE A 378 2.74 7.33 -16.68
CA ILE A 378 2.49 7.35 -15.24
C ILE A 378 1.69 8.60 -14.85
N ASP A 379 0.64 8.40 -14.06
CA ASP A 379 -0.16 9.47 -13.46
C ASP A 379 0.48 9.85 -12.12
N PHE A 380 1.30 10.91 -12.09
CA PHE A 380 1.97 11.34 -10.85
C PHE A 380 1.00 12.00 -9.86
N GLY A 381 -0.24 12.30 -10.27
CA GLY A 381 -1.32 12.68 -9.36
C GLY A 381 -1.96 11.50 -8.63
N ASP A 382 -1.62 10.27 -9.03
CA ASP A 382 -1.94 9.06 -8.29
C ASP A 382 -0.96 8.90 -7.12
N ILE A 383 -1.52 8.66 -5.93
CA ILE A 383 -0.75 8.58 -4.68
C ILE A 383 0.18 7.36 -4.67
N HIS A 384 -0.11 6.30 -5.42
CA HIS A 384 0.72 5.10 -5.48
C HIS A 384 1.98 5.39 -6.27
N ALA A 385 1.85 6.15 -7.37
CA ALA A 385 2.99 6.61 -8.16
C ALA A 385 3.81 7.64 -7.36
N GLY A 386 3.15 8.63 -6.76
CA GLY A 386 3.82 9.61 -5.88
C GLY A 386 4.54 8.95 -4.71
N GLY A 387 3.88 8.00 -4.05
CA GLY A 387 4.42 7.21 -2.96
C GLY A 387 5.63 6.36 -3.37
N ALA A 388 5.59 5.74 -4.55
CA ALA A 388 6.74 4.98 -5.06
C ALA A 388 7.97 5.87 -5.33
N VAL A 389 7.77 7.11 -5.83
CA VAL A 389 8.86 8.09 -5.99
C VAL A 389 9.43 8.49 -4.62
N LEU A 390 8.57 8.79 -3.66
CA LEU A 390 8.96 9.17 -2.30
C LEU A 390 9.68 8.04 -1.57
N ALA A 391 9.18 6.80 -1.65
CA ALA A 391 9.82 5.61 -1.07
C ALA A 391 11.22 5.40 -1.64
N HIS A 392 11.38 5.48 -2.97
CA HIS A 392 12.68 5.40 -3.60
C HIS A 392 13.63 6.48 -3.08
N ALA A 393 13.20 7.74 -3.06
CA ALA A 393 14.02 8.85 -2.59
C ALA A 393 14.45 8.70 -1.13
N LEU A 394 13.53 8.27 -0.25
CA LEU A 394 13.81 8.04 1.17
C LEU A 394 14.76 6.88 1.39
N ASP A 395 14.60 5.78 0.66
CA ASP A 395 15.53 4.65 0.72
C ASP A 395 16.95 5.06 0.32
N GLN A 396 17.09 5.90 -0.72
CA GLN A 396 18.39 6.46 -1.11
C GLN A 396 18.98 7.37 -0.02
N ILE A 397 18.15 8.18 0.65
CA ILE A 397 18.58 8.98 1.82
C ILE A 397 19.10 8.06 2.92
N PHE A 398 18.37 7.01 3.26
CA PHE A 398 18.76 6.08 4.33
C PHE A 398 20.06 5.36 4.00
N LEU A 399 20.22 4.89 2.76
CA LEU A 399 21.48 4.28 2.29
C LEU A 399 22.68 5.20 2.50
N GLN A 400 22.54 6.48 2.20
CA GLN A 400 23.61 7.46 2.37
C GLN A 400 23.87 7.79 3.85
N LEU A 401 22.82 7.94 4.66
CA LEU A 401 22.95 8.20 6.08
C LEU A 401 23.67 7.06 6.80
N THR A 402 23.34 5.81 6.48
CA THR A 402 23.91 4.64 7.13
C THR A 402 25.22 4.17 6.48
N GLY A 403 25.62 4.75 5.35
CA GLY A 403 26.82 4.33 4.61
C GLY A 403 26.70 2.93 3.99
N THR A 404 25.48 2.44 3.79
CA THR A 404 25.19 1.08 3.32
C THR A 404 25.07 1.04 1.79
N SER A 405 25.47 -0.07 1.16
CA SER A 405 25.36 -0.23 -0.30
C SER A 405 24.03 -0.87 -0.73
N SER A 406 23.59 -0.63 -1.96
CA SER A 406 22.22 -0.92 -2.42
C SER A 406 21.90 -2.38 -2.76
N ALA A 407 22.89 -3.27 -2.87
CA ALA A 407 22.68 -4.60 -3.48
C ALA A 407 22.22 -5.70 -2.51
N SER A 408 22.55 -5.61 -1.23
CA SER A 408 22.13 -6.57 -0.20
C SER A 408 22.29 -5.93 1.18
N ARG A 409 21.22 -5.92 1.98
CA ARG A 409 21.23 -5.39 3.34
C ARG A 409 21.24 -6.55 4.35
N SER A 410 22.12 -6.46 5.35
CA SER A 410 22.14 -7.32 6.53
C SER A 410 20.87 -7.10 7.39
N PRO A 411 20.54 -8.04 8.29
CA PRO A 411 19.37 -7.92 9.16
C PRO A 411 19.44 -6.68 10.06
N GLU A 412 20.63 -6.31 10.51
CA GLU A 412 20.88 -5.11 11.31
C GLU A 412 20.62 -3.83 10.50
N GLU A 413 21.11 -3.76 9.26
CA GLU A 413 20.84 -2.63 8.35
C GLU A 413 19.35 -2.52 8.02
N ILE A 414 18.65 -3.65 7.81
CA ILE A 414 17.19 -3.68 7.61
C ILE A 414 16.46 -3.11 8.82
N LYS A 415 16.82 -3.54 10.03
CA LYS A 415 16.22 -3.01 11.27
C LYS A 415 16.46 -1.51 11.40
N GLN A 416 17.68 -1.06 11.13
CA GLN A 416 18.05 0.35 11.19
C GLN A 416 17.26 1.19 10.16
N HIS A 417 17.15 0.72 8.91
CA HIS A 417 16.38 1.40 7.86
C HIS A 417 14.89 1.43 8.18
N TYR A 418 14.35 0.35 8.75
CA TYR A 418 12.97 0.30 9.24
C TYR A 418 12.74 1.36 10.34
N GLN A 419 13.68 1.48 11.30
CA GLN A 419 13.60 2.50 12.35
C GLN A 419 13.66 3.91 11.79
N LEU A 420 14.48 4.16 10.77
CA LEU A 420 14.53 5.44 10.07
C LEU A 420 13.19 5.76 9.38
N ALA A 421 12.55 4.76 8.75
CA ALA A 421 11.22 4.93 8.15
C ALA A 421 10.14 5.28 9.20
N LEU A 422 10.14 4.61 10.36
CA LEU A 422 9.24 4.94 11.47
C LEU A 422 9.44 6.38 11.97
N ARG A 423 10.69 6.73 12.31
CA ARG A 423 11.05 8.07 12.80
C ARG A 423 10.72 9.16 11.78
N PHE A 424 10.90 8.86 10.50
CA PHE A 424 10.55 9.77 9.43
C PHE A 424 9.08 10.10 9.41
N MET A 425 8.22 9.09 9.44
CA MET A 425 6.79 9.32 9.40
C MET A 425 6.27 10.02 10.66
N ASP A 426 6.82 9.68 11.84
CA ASP A 426 6.52 10.37 13.10
C ASP A 426 6.88 11.88 13.01
N THR A 427 8.09 12.17 12.53
CA THR A 427 8.62 13.55 12.43
C THR A 427 7.85 14.36 11.40
N TYR A 428 7.61 13.80 10.21
CA TYR A 428 6.80 14.42 9.17
C TYR A 428 5.41 14.78 9.69
N THR A 429 4.73 13.83 10.35
CA THR A 429 3.38 14.02 10.86
C THR A 429 3.33 15.11 11.94
N ALA A 430 4.30 15.12 12.86
CA ALA A 430 4.41 16.15 13.89
C ALA A 430 4.62 17.54 13.28
N LEU A 431 5.53 17.66 12.32
CA LEU A 431 5.81 18.93 11.63
C LEU A 431 4.62 19.41 10.80
N ALA A 432 3.95 18.51 10.08
CA ALA A 432 2.77 18.83 9.30
C ALA A 432 1.64 19.36 10.20
N THR A 433 1.44 18.73 11.35
CA THR A 433 0.46 19.17 12.36
C THR A 433 0.82 20.53 12.94
N ALA A 434 2.10 20.74 13.30
CA ALA A 434 2.58 22.01 13.85
C ALA A 434 2.50 23.17 12.84
N SER A 435 2.65 22.88 11.54
CA SER A 435 2.60 23.87 10.46
C SER A 435 1.18 24.34 10.15
N ARG A 436 0.15 23.65 10.66
CA ARG A 436 -1.24 24.03 10.45
C ARG A 436 -1.61 25.22 11.34
N SER A 437 -1.44 26.44 10.83
CA SER A 437 -2.14 27.59 11.39
C SER A 437 -3.63 27.45 11.11
N ALA A 438 -4.47 27.53 12.15
CA ALA A 438 -5.92 27.49 12.01
C ALA A 438 -6.38 28.52 10.97
N ASP A 439 -7.14 28.06 9.98
CA ASP A 439 -7.95 28.85 9.05
C ASP A 439 -7.32 29.49 7.80
N ARG A 440 -6.08 29.14 7.38
CA ARG A 440 -5.58 29.54 6.04
C ARG A 440 -5.19 28.39 5.14
N GLU A 441 -5.35 28.63 3.84
CA GLU A 441 -4.85 27.76 2.79
C GLU A 441 -3.30 27.79 2.80
N LEU A 442 -2.69 26.60 2.81
CA LEU A 442 -1.24 26.46 2.73
C LEU A 442 -0.81 26.50 1.27
N SER A 443 0.21 27.27 0.96
CA SER A 443 0.89 27.21 -0.34
C SER A 443 1.54 25.83 -0.54
N PRO A 444 1.81 25.41 -1.79
CA PRO A 444 2.58 24.19 -2.06
C PRO A 444 3.91 24.14 -1.29
N GLY A 445 4.59 25.29 -1.14
CA GLY A 445 5.81 25.39 -0.35
C GLY A 445 5.62 25.05 1.13
N GLU A 446 4.56 25.57 1.74
CA GLU A 446 4.23 25.30 3.14
C GLU A 446 3.77 23.84 3.36
N LEU A 447 3.15 23.21 2.36
CA LEU A 447 2.79 21.78 2.41
C LEU A 447 4.02 20.87 2.33
N LEU A 448 5.05 21.27 1.61
CA LEU A 448 6.28 20.50 1.41
C LEU A 448 7.35 20.78 2.47
N ALA A 449 7.26 21.90 3.20
CA ALA A 449 8.22 22.23 4.27
C ALA A 449 8.38 21.12 5.33
N PRO A 450 7.30 20.47 5.84
CA PRO A 450 7.41 19.34 6.75
C PRO A 450 8.23 18.16 6.19
N LEU A 451 8.14 17.90 4.88
CA LEU A 451 8.89 16.83 4.22
C LEU A 451 10.40 17.14 4.26
N GLY A 452 10.79 18.34 3.84
CA GLY A 452 12.20 18.76 3.87
C GLY A 452 12.78 18.77 5.28
N LEU A 453 12.03 19.33 6.24
CA LEU A 453 12.43 19.39 7.64
C LEU A 453 12.56 18.00 8.29
N ALA A 454 11.66 17.06 7.97
CA ALA A 454 11.75 15.69 8.48
C ALA A 454 13.01 14.96 7.96
N ILE A 455 13.34 15.14 6.67
CA ILE A 455 14.59 14.61 6.10
C ILE A 455 15.79 15.18 6.85
N THR A 456 15.80 16.50 7.10
CA THR A 456 16.90 17.15 7.82
C THR A 456 17.03 16.67 9.26
N GLN A 457 15.91 16.57 9.98
CA GLN A 457 15.90 16.16 11.39
C GLN A 457 16.46 14.74 11.56
N ILE A 458 16.09 13.80 10.69
CA ILE A 458 16.58 12.42 10.78
C ILE A 458 18.07 12.32 10.51
N GLY A 459 18.57 13.08 9.53
CA GLY A 459 20.01 13.16 9.29
C GLY A 459 20.77 13.65 10.53
N ASN A 460 20.24 14.67 11.21
CA ASN A 460 20.83 15.22 12.43
C ASN A 460 20.79 14.20 13.59
N ASP A 461 19.63 13.56 13.81
CA ASP A 461 19.42 12.61 14.90
C ASP A 461 20.32 11.37 14.73
N TYR A 462 20.39 10.85 13.51
CA TYR A 462 21.21 9.68 13.19
C TYR A 462 22.68 9.95 13.48
N LEU A 463 23.23 11.03 12.92
CA LEU A 463 24.65 11.35 13.05
C LEU A 463 25.03 11.71 14.49
N SER A 464 24.12 12.30 15.28
CA SER A 464 24.36 12.60 16.69
C SER A 464 24.39 11.32 17.54
N SER A 465 23.58 10.31 17.19
CA SER A 465 23.58 9.02 17.88
C SER A 465 24.85 8.19 17.60
N GLU A 466 25.34 8.18 16.36
CA GLU A 466 26.53 7.40 15.96
C GLU A 466 27.85 7.99 16.49
N THR A 467 27.96 9.31 16.52
CA THR A 467 29.22 9.97 16.91
C THR A 467 29.39 10.07 18.43
N GLY A 468 28.34 9.80 19.21
CA GLY A 468 28.30 10.10 20.65
C GLY A 468 28.51 11.59 20.97
N GLN A 469 28.53 12.44 19.95
CA GLN A 469 28.63 13.89 20.06
C GLN A 469 27.20 14.44 19.94
N ALA A 470 26.81 15.26 20.92
CA ALA A 470 25.47 15.83 21.01
C ALA A 470 25.06 16.68 19.78
N THR A 471 26.02 17.00 18.90
CA THR A 471 25.77 17.63 17.61
C THR A 471 26.72 17.01 16.59
N ALA A 472 26.21 16.16 15.71
CA ALA A 472 26.89 15.88 14.46
C ALA A 472 27.28 17.19 13.76
N ASP A 473 28.45 17.24 13.11
CA ASP A 473 28.88 18.42 12.34
C ASP A 473 27.76 18.81 11.35
N PRO A 474 27.02 19.91 11.62
CA PRO A 474 25.86 20.29 10.83
C PRO A 474 26.25 20.55 9.37
N ALA A 475 27.52 20.89 9.10
CA ALA A 475 28.00 21.09 7.73
C ALA A 475 28.12 19.77 6.96
N LYS A 476 28.46 18.65 7.61
CA LYS A 476 28.48 17.33 6.97
C LYS A 476 27.07 16.79 6.75
N VAL A 477 26.20 16.92 7.76
CA VAL A 477 24.79 16.52 7.67
C VAL A 477 24.12 17.29 6.53
N LYS A 478 24.30 18.61 6.54
CA LYS A 478 23.81 19.51 5.50
C LYS A 478 24.43 19.19 4.15
N LYS A 479 25.74 18.93 4.04
CA LYS A 479 26.35 18.55 2.76
C LYS A 479 25.76 17.26 2.19
N VAL A 480 25.60 16.21 3.01
CA VAL A 480 24.99 14.95 2.57
C VAL A 480 23.53 15.17 2.16
N ILE A 481 22.73 15.85 2.99
CA ILE A 481 21.36 16.22 2.64
C ILE A 481 21.32 17.07 1.37
N CYS A 482 22.24 18.00 1.19
CA CYS A 482 22.29 18.86 0.01
C CYS A 482 22.74 18.13 -1.25
N GLU A 483 23.66 17.18 -1.17
CA GLU A 483 24.03 16.32 -2.30
C GLU A 483 22.87 15.39 -2.66
N ILE A 484 22.18 14.82 -1.67
CA ILE A 484 20.93 14.06 -1.88
C ILE A 484 19.86 14.94 -2.51
N MET A 485 19.62 16.12 -1.95
CA MET A 485 18.56 17.02 -2.40
C MET A 485 18.86 17.59 -3.78
N LYS A 486 20.11 17.96 -4.08
CA LYS A 486 20.47 18.54 -5.38
C LYS A 486 20.32 17.53 -6.53
N ASP A 487 20.70 16.27 -6.30
CA ASP A 487 20.71 15.27 -7.37
C ASP A 487 19.43 14.41 -7.40
N ARG A 488 18.75 14.24 -6.27
CA ARG A 488 17.61 13.31 -6.12
C ARG A 488 16.30 13.98 -5.73
N VAL A 489 16.35 15.17 -5.11
CA VAL A 489 15.18 15.95 -4.70
C VAL A 489 15.28 17.43 -5.12
N PRO A 490 15.57 17.76 -6.41
CA PRO A 490 15.80 19.16 -6.82
C PRO A 490 14.62 20.08 -6.46
N ALA A 491 13.43 19.50 -6.27
CA ALA A 491 12.21 20.13 -5.78
C ALA A 491 12.38 20.97 -4.52
N LEU A 492 13.24 20.54 -3.61
CA LEU A 492 13.41 21.15 -2.29
C LEU A 492 14.61 22.12 -2.25
N THR A 493 15.22 22.44 -3.41
CA THR A 493 16.41 23.31 -3.52
C THR A 493 16.15 24.65 -4.23
N THR A 494 14.94 24.91 -4.72
CA THR A 494 14.56 26.17 -5.41
C THR A 494 13.80 27.12 -4.47
N PRO A 495 13.87 28.46 -4.62
CA PRO A 495 13.06 29.37 -3.80
C PRO A 495 11.55 29.11 -3.94
N PRO A 496 10.76 29.19 -2.85
CA PRO A 496 11.10 29.73 -1.53
C PRO A 496 11.80 28.73 -0.58
N PHE A 497 12.11 27.51 -1.01
CA PHE A 497 12.72 26.47 -0.16
C PHE A 497 14.19 26.76 0.24
N ALA A 498 14.85 27.69 -0.45
CA ALA A 498 16.29 27.96 -0.34
C ALA A 498 16.70 28.97 0.74
N GLU A 499 15.77 29.70 1.38
CA GLU A 499 16.16 30.82 2.26
C GLU A 499 16.72 30.37 3.62
N ASP A 500 16.19 29.29 4.21
CA ASP A 500 16.66 28.71 5.49
C ASP A 500 17.51 27.44 5.32
N ASN A 501 17.41 26.74 4.18
CA ASN A 501 18.12 25.50 3.87
C ASN A 501 19.07 25.67 2.68
N ARG A 502 20.05 26.59 2.76
CA ARG A 502 21.06 26.79 1.69
C ARG A 502 21.94 25.56 1.47
N CYS A 503 21.43 24.58 0.74
CA CYS A 503 22.14 23.91 -0.33
C CYS A 503 22.34 24.91 -1.48
#